data_AF-A0A0D0CQ03-F1
#
_entry.id   AF-A0A0D0CQ03-F1
#
_cell.length_a   1.000
_cell.length_b   1.000
_cell.length_c   1.000
_cell.angle_alpha   90.00
_cell.angle_beta   90.00
_cell.angle_gamma   90.00
#
_symmetry.space_group_name_H-M   'P 1'
#
loop_
_entity.id
_entity.type
_entity.pdbx_description
1 polymer ?
#
loop_
_entity_poly.entity_id
_entity_poly.type
_entity_poly.pdbx_seq_one_letter_code
_entity_poly.pdbx_strand_id
1 'polypeptide(L)'
;LRKLALKIIHSSTVILPVWKDILKELKKRDSCMPQDVATQWNSMFDMLEYVLKHRKAVDTVTQQRGLGLRKFELADHEWELIEQLHSILKDATLFFSRATPNLTTIIPVMDHIDEKLTTHSLDPTYTPAIRAALWIAKKTLNHYYQLTDSSEVYHIAMSEYSTTFNLAYHTNTLTTNTGSITPSTQTHVLQSCLVGRRLDQNGRGTCAK
;
A
#
# COMPACT_ATOMS: atom_id res chain seq x y z
N LEU A 1 -8.96 -5.72 15.93
CA LEU A 1 -9.89 -4.92 15.08
C LEU A 1 -10.82 -5.76 14.19
N ARG A 2 -10.34 -6.54 13.20
CA ARG A 2 -11.22 -7.31 12.29
C ARG A 2 -12.27 -8.18 13.01
N LYS A 3 -11.83 -8.93 14.02
CA LYS A 3 -12.71 -9.76 14.87
C LYS A 3 -13.73 -8.93 15.67
N LEU A 4 -13.34 -7.72 16.10
CA LEU A 4 -14.24 -6.79 16.80
C LEU A 4 -15.32 -6.27 15.85
N ALA A 5 -14.96 -5.88 14.62
CA ALA A 5 -15.92 -5.44 13.59
C ALA A 5 -16.98 -6.49 13.29
N LEU A 6 -16.53 -7.74 13.06
CA LEU A 6 -17.44 -8.85 12.82
C LEU A 6 -18.37 -9.08 14.02
N LYS A 7 -17.86 -9.00 15.25
CA LYS A 7 -18.66 -9.22 16.45
C LYS A 7 -19.70 -8.11 16.68
N ILE A 8 -19.36 -6.86 16.37
CA ILE A 8 -20.29 -5.73 16.44
C ILE A 8 -21.40 -5.89 15.39
N ILE A 9 -21.03 -6.19 14.13
CA ILE A 9 -22.00 -6.27 13.03
C ILE A 9 -22.92 -7.49 13.14
N HIS A 10 -22.38 -8.65 13.50
CA HIS A 10 -23.17 -9.88 13.59
C HIS A 10 -24.01 -9.99 14.88
N SER A 11 -23.80 -9.09 15.86
CA SER A 11 -24.63 -9.02 17.07
C SER A 11 -25.60 -7.85 16.97
N SER A 12 -26.57 -7.98 16.07
CA SER A 12 -27.55 -6.94 15.73
C SER A 12 -28.44 -6.51 16.90
N THR A 13 -28.67 -7.40 17.86
CA THR A 13 -29.62 -7.18 18.97
C THR A 13 -28.99 -6.75 20.28
N VAL A 14 -27.69 -7.02 20.49
CA VAL A 14 -27.03 -6.78 21.79
C VAL A 14 -25.91 -5.76 21.65
N ILE A 15 -24.93 -6.00 20.78
CA ILE A 15 -23.73 -5.16 20.70
C ILE A 15 -23.94 -3.98 19.75
N LEU A 16 -24.62 -4.19 18.61
CA LEU A 16 -24.82 -3.14 17.63
C LEU A 16 -25.65 -1.95 18.15
N PRO A 17 -26.74 -2.14 18.92
CA PRO A 17 -27.49 -1.03 19.49
C PRO A 17 -26.62 -0.24 20.47
N VAL A 18 -25.89 -0.93 21.35
CA VAL A 18 -24.99 -0.30 22.33
C VAL A 18 -23.88 0.49 21.63
N TRP A 19 -23.31 -0.04 20.55
CA TRP A 19 -22.35 0.69 19.71
C TRP A 19 -22.95 1.99 19.17
N LYS A 20 -24.17 1.95 18.63
CA LYS A 20 -24.86 3.14 18.13
C LYS A 20 -25.17 4.15 19.24
N ASP A 21 -25.56 3.68 20.42
CA ASP A 21 -25.84 4.56 21.57
C ASP A 21 -24.56 5.27 22.05
N ILE A 22 -23.42 4.57 22.09
CA ILE A 22 -22.11 5.18 22.38
C ILE A 22 -21.74 6.23 21.31
N LEU A 23 -21.99 5.96 20.03
CA LEU A 23 -21.73 6.94 18.97
C LEU A 23 -22.59 8.20 19.11
N LYS A 24 -23.86 8.05 19.50
CA LYS A 24 -24.77 9.17 19.78
C LYS A 24 -24.29 10.00 20.98
N GLU A 25 -23.88 9.35 22.06
CA GLU A 25 -23.32 10.02 23.24
C GLU A 25 -22.07 10.83 22.89
N LEU A 26 -21.20 10.27 22.06
CA LEU A 26 -20.00 10.93 21.55
C LEU A 26 -20.27 11.96 20.43
N LYS A 27 -21.54 12.24 20.11
CA LYS A 27 -21.98 13.15 19.03
C LYS A 27 -21.35 12.83 17.67
N LYS A 28 -21.14 11.55 17.38
CA LYS A 28 -20.65 11.06 16.08
C LYS A 28 -21.84 10.68 15.20
N ARG A 29 -21.59 10.55 13.89
CA ARG A 29 -22.61 10.04 12.97
C ARG A 29 -22.89 8.57 13.26
N ASP A 30 -24.17 8.21 13.33
CA ASP A 30 -24.61 6.83 13.44
C ASP A 30 -24.06 6.03 12.26
N SER A 31 -23.15 5.11 12.54
CA SER A 31 -22.45 4.34 11.52
C SER A 31 -21.98 2.99 12.09
N CYS A 32 -21.97 1.97 11.26
CA CYS A 32 -21.37 0.68 11.59
C CYS A 32 -19.87 0.72 11.29
N MET A 33 -19.07 0.03 12.09
CA MET A 33 -17.64 -0.09 11.82
C MET A 33 -17.39 -0.83 10.49
N PRO A 34 -16.60 -0.29 9.55
CA PRO A 34 -16.28 -0.98 8.30
C PRO A 34 -15.62 -2.35 8.54
N GLN A 35 -15.89 -3.29 7.63
CA GLN A 35 -15.26 -4.60 7.64
C GLN A 35 -14.10 -4.65 6.67
N ASP A 36 -13.13 -5.51 6.98
CA ASP A 36 -12.05 -5.83 6.07
C ASP A 36 -12.52 -6.97 5.18
N VAL A 37 -12.57 -6.71 3.88
CA VAL A 37 -13.08 -7.59 2.85
C VAL A 37 -11.90 -7.99 1.98
N ALA A 38 -11.54 -9.27 1.98
CA ALA A 38 -10.34 -9.76 1.30
C ALA A 38 -10.28 -9.42 -0.20
N THR A 39 -11.44 -9.27 -0.86
CA THR A 39 -11.54 -8.94 -2.29
C THR A 39 -11.54 -7.44 -2.57
N GLN A 40 -11.62 -6.59 -1.54
CA GLN A 40 -11.65 -5.14 -1.67
C GLN A 40 -10.34 -4.53 -1.16
N TRP A 41 -9.51 -4.06 -2.09
CA TRP A 41 -8.13 -3.65 -1.83
C TRP A 41 -7.96 -2.55 -0.76
N ASN A 42 -8.98 -1.70 -0.57
CA ASN A 42 -8.94 -0.58 0.38
C ASN A 42 -9.67 -0.84 1.70
N SER A 43 -10.32 -1.99 1.88
CA SER A 43 -11.19 -2.22 3.05
C SER A 43 -10.45 -2.20 4.38
N MET A 44 -9.21 -2.70 4.41
CA MET A 44 -8.37 -2.65 5.61
C MET A 44 -8.02 -1.20 5.95
N PHE A 45 -7.65 -0.41 4.95
CA PHE A 45 -7.35 1.01 5.12
C PHE A 45 -8.58 1.76 5.65
N ASP A 46 -9.75 1.57 5.03
CA ASP A 46 -11.01 2.21 5.45
C ASP A 46 -11.40 1.84 6.89
N MET A 47 -11.20 0.58 7.29
CA MET A 47 -11.41 0.14 8.67
C MET A 47 -10.44 0.84 9.64
N LEU A 48 -9.15 0.89 9.32
CA LEU A 48 -8.16 1.52 10.19
C LEU A 48 -8.44 3.01 10.33
N GLU A 49 -8.75 3.70 9.23
CA GLU A 49 -9.09 5.12 9.22
C GLU A 49 -10.34 5.38 10.08
N TYR A 50 -11.37 4.54 9.95
CA TYR A 50 -12.58 4.64 10.75
C TYR A 50 -12.29 4.41 12.24
N VAL A 51 -11.53 3.37 12.58
CA VAL A 51 -11.19 3.02 13.96
C VAL A 51 -10.41 4.14 14.64
N LEU A 52 -9.43 4.74 13.96
CA LEU A 52 -8.67 5.88 14.48
C LEU A 52 -9.57 7.09 14.74
N LYS A 53 -10.53 7.38 13.84
CA LYS A 53 -11.53 8.46 14.04
C LYS A 53 -12.49 8.19 15.21
N HIS A 54 -12.68 6.92 15.58
CA HIS A 54 -13.62 6.48 16.62
C HIS A 54 -12.93 5.80 17.81
N ARG A 55 -11.65 6.09 18.08
CA ARG A 55 -10.86 5.49 19.17
C ARG A 55 -11.59 5.45 20.52
N LYS A 56 -12.13 6.59 20.95
CA LYS A 56 -12.92 6.69 22.18
C LYS A 56 -14.12 5.74 22.22
N ALA A 57 -14.83 5.58 21.10
CA ALA A 57 -15.98 4.69 21.03
C ALA A 57 -15.54 3.21 21.14
N VAL A 58 -14.41 2.87 20.50
CA VAL A 58 -13.81 1.53 20.56
C VAL A 58 -13.35 1.21 21.99
N ASP A 59 -12.71 2.16 22.68
CA ASP A 59 -12.29 1.97 24.06
C ASP A 59 -13.51 1.79 24.99
N THR A 60 -14.52 2.67 24.87
CA THR A 60 -15.76 2.56 25.67
C THR A 60 -16.48 1.23 25.46
N VAL A 61 -16.66 0.78 24.21
CA VAL A 61 -17.40 -0.46 23.93
C VAL A 61 -16.64 -1.70 24.38
N THR A 62 -15.30 -1.67 24.34
CA THR A 62 -14.47 -2.81 24.77
C THR A 62 -14.36 -2.91 26.30
N GLN A 63 -14.42 -1.78 27.01
CA GLN A 63 -14.38 -1.74 28.47
C GLN A 63 -15.69 -2.16 29.15
N GLN A 64 -16.82 -2.15 28.43
CA GLN A 64 -18.10 -2.59 28.99
C GLN A 64 -18.11 -4.08 29.33
N ARG A 65 -18.14 -4.40 30.64
CA ARG A 65 -18.08 -5.77 31.16
C ARG A 65 -19.20 -6.68 30.63
N GLY A 66 -20.40 -6.13 30.43
CA GLY A 66 -21.58 -6.89 30.00
C GLY A 66 -21.51 -7.46 28.57
N LEU A 67 -20.62 -6.95 27.72
CA LEU A 67 -20.57 -7.33 26.30
C LEU A 67 -19.56 -8.44 25.99
N GLY A 68 -18.71 -8.81 26.95
CA GLY A 68 -17.63 -9.77 26.73
C GLY A 68 -16.68 -9.35 25.59
N LEU A 69 -16.44 -8.04 25.47
CA LEU A 69 -15.57 -7.43 24.45
C LEU A 69 -14.19 -7.03 24.97
N ARG A 70 -13.96 -7.15 26.29
CA ARG A 70 -12.69 -6.80 26.95
C ARG A 70 -11.46 -7.49 26.37
N LYS A 71 -11.61 -8.67 25.80
CA LYS A 71 -10.53 -9.38 25.08
C LYS A 71 -10.05 -8.67 23.80
N PHE A 72 -10.74 -7.62 23.36
CA PHE A 72 -10.40 -6.79 22.21
C PHE A 72 -9.99 -5.37 22.62
N GLU A 73 -9.81 -5.13 23.92
CA GLU A 73 -9.24 -3.90 24.45
C GLU A 73 -7.82 -3.75 23.90
N LEU A 74 -7.51 -2.57 23.36
CA LEU A 74 -6.24 -2.28 22.72
C LEU A 74 -5.36 -1.48 23.68
N ALA A 75 -4.13 -1.92 23.85
CA ALA A 75 -3.12 -1.17 24.61
C ALA A 75 -2.56 0.00 23.79
N ASP A 76 -1.92 0.97 24.44
CA ASP A 76 -1.38 2.17 23.77
C ASP A 76 -0.35 1.83 22.67
N HIS A 77 0.48 0.82 22.89
CA HIS A 77 1.43 0.35 21.88
C HIS A 77 0.74 -0.29 20.66
N GLU A 78 -0.44 -0.90 20.83
CA GLU A 78 -1.22 -1.44 19.71
C GLU A 78 -1.88 -0.33 18.90
N TRP A 79 -2.29 0.76 19.57
CA TRP A 79 -2.76 1.96 18.89
C TRP A 79 -1.65 2.61 18.04
N GLU A 80 -0.43 2.67 18.56
CA GLU A 80 0.73 3.14 17.79
C GLU A 80 0.99 2.26 16.55
N LEU A 81 0.89 0.93 16.69
CA LEU A 81 0.99 0.00 15.56
C LEU A 81 -0.08 0.26 14.49
N ILE A 82 -1.31 0.55 14.92
CA ILE A 82 -2.43 0.88 14.02
C ILE A 82 -2.14 2.18 13.26
N GLU A 83 -1.62 3.21 13.93
CA GLU A 83 -1.27 4.49 13.33
C GLU A 83 -0.14 4.34 12.29
N GLN A 84 0.91 3.60 12.63
CA GLN A 84 2.01 3.28 11.71
C GLN A 84 1.53 2.48 10.50
N LEU A 85 0.68 1.47 10.70
CA LEU A 85 0.13 0.69 9.60
C LEU A 85 -0.77 1.54 8.70
N HIS A 86 -1.59 2.41 9.30
CA HIS A 86 -2.48 3.31 8.57
C HIS A 86 -1.69 4.29 7.69
N SER A 87 -0.58 4.85 8.16
CA SER A 87 0.23 5.79 7.36
C SER A 87 0.84 5.10 6.12
N ILE A 88 1.36 3.89 6.28
CA ILE A 88 1.93 3.10 5.17
C ILE A 88 0.86 2.80 4.12
N LEU A 89 -0.34 2.37 4.54
CA LEU A 89 -1.42 2.04 3.62
C LEU A 89 -2.01 3.28 2.94
N LYS A 90 -2.03 4.43 3.63
CA LYS A 90 -2.55 5.69 3.09
C LYS A 90 -1.84 6.09 1.79
N ASP A 91 -0.51 6.00 1.77
CA ASP A 91 0.31 6.36 0.61
C ASP A 91 -0.05 5.49 -0.60
N ALA A 92 -0.16 4.17 -0.39
CA ALA A 92 -0.55 3.23 -1.45
C ALA A 92 -1.99 3.48 -1.94
N THR A 93 -2.96 3.59 -1.02
CA THR A 93 -4.37 3.79 -1.38
C THR A 93 -4.60 5.12 -2.12
N LEU A 94 -3.95 6.21 -1.71
CA LEU A 94 -4.07 7.50 -2.40
C LEU A 94 -3.49 7.46 -3.81
N PHE A 95 -2.39 6.72 -4.01
CA PHE A 95 -1.79 6.54 -5.33
C PHE A 95 -2.77 5.84 -6.28
N PHE A 96 -3.30 4.68 -5.88
CA PHE A 96 -4.22 3.92 -6.72
C PHE A 96 -5.58 4.58 -6.93
N SER A 97 -6.03 5.43 -6.00
CA SER A 97 -7.28 6.17 -6.16
C SER A 97 -7.22 7.23 -7.27
N ARG A 98 -6.02 7.65 -7.70
CA ARG A 98 -5.83 8.68 -8.74
C ARG A 98 -5.61 8.10 -10.13
N ALA A 99 -5.12 6.87 -10.20
CA ALA A 99 -4.72 6.26 -11.46
C ALA A 99 -5.90 5.54 -12.11
N THR A 100 -6.11 5.76 -13.41
CA THR A 100 -6.79 4.77 -14.24
C THR A 100 -5.76 3.66 -14.48
N PRO A 101 -5.93 2.46 -13.89
CA PRO A 101 -4.92 1.42 -14.02
C PRO A 101 -4.83 1.00 -15.47
N ASN A 102 -3.73 1.35 -16.13
CA ASN A 102 -3.34 0.76 -17.40
C ASN A 102 -2.21 -0.25 -17.13
N LEU A 103 -2.07 -1.23 -18.01
CA LEU A 103 -1.11 -2.31 -17.83
C LEU A 103 0.35 -1.81 -17.70
N THR A 104 0.67 -0.66 -18.31
CA THR A 104 2.01 -0.08 -18.39
C THR A 104 2.39 0.75 -17.17
N THR A 105 1.41 1.27 -16.42
CA THR A 105 1.62 2.05 -15.19
C THR A 105 1.97 1.16 -14.01
N ILE A 106 1.69 -0.14 -14.08
CA ILE A 106 1.89 -1.08 -12.98
C ILE A 106 3.36 -1.14 -12.54
N ILE A 107 4.32 -1.13 -13.47
CA ILE A 107 5.76 -1.17 -13.12
C ILE A 107 6.17 0.08 -12.31
N PRO A 108 5.90 1.32 -12.78
CA PRO A 108 6.13 2.52 -11.97
C PRO A 108 5.44 2.50 -10.59
N VAL A 109 4.22 1.93 -10.50
CA VAL A 109 3.54 1.83 -9.20
C VAL A 109 4.27 0.87 -8.27
N MET A 110 4.64 -0.31 -8.78
CA MET A 110 5.37 -1.30 -7.99
C MET A 110 6.72 -0.73 -7.54
N ASP A 111 7.43 0.02 -8.39
CA ASP A 111 8.72 0.64 -8.05
C ASP A 111 8.55 1.66 -6.92
N HIS A 112 7.50 2.49 -7.00
CA HIS A 112 7.19 3.45 -5.95
C HIS A 112 6.84 2.77 -4.62
N ILE A 113 6.07 1.67 -4.65
CA ILE A 113 5.75 0.89 -3.47
C ILE A 113 7.02 0.25 -2.90
N ASP A 114 7.90 -0.32 -3.74
CA ASP A 114 9.15 -0.94 -3.28
C ASP A 114 10.05 0.07 -2.58
N GLU A 115 10.20 1.27 -3.15
CA GLU A 115 10.97 2.37 -2.58
C GLU A 115 10.40 2.77 -1.19
N LYS A 116 9.08 2.94 -1.10
CA LYS A 116 8.39 3.29 0.14
C LYS A 116 8.54 2.22 1.22
N LEU A 117 8.29 0.95 0.87
CA LEU A 117 8.45 -0.17 1.80
C LEU A 117 9.89 -0.30 2.28
N THR A 118 10.87 -0.12 1.38
CA THR A 118 12.30 -0.18 1.73
C THR A 118 12.67 0.94 2.68
N THR A 119 12.26 2.17 2.37
CA THR A 119 12.51 3.35 3.22
C THR A 119 11.93 3.15 4.63
N HIS A 120 10.67 2.73 4.74
CA HIS A 120 10.03 2.50 6.03
C HIS A 120 10.59 1.29 6.79
N SER A 121 11.12 0.27 6.09
CA SER A 121 11.72 -0.91 6.73
C SER A 121 13.04 -0.61 7.45
N LEU A 122 13.77 0.41 6.96
CA LEU A 122 15.07 0.84 7.50
C LEU A 122 14.92 1.96 8.54
N ASP A 123 13.77 2.63 8.57
CA ASP A 123 13.50 3.73 9.47
C ASP A 123 13.27 3.21 10.91
N PRO A 124 14.11 3.62 11.88
CA PRO A 124 14.03 3.16 13.26
C PRO A 124 12.81 3.73 14.02
N THR A 125 12.08 4.69 13.46
CA THR A 125 10.85 5.22 14.06
C THR A 125 9.72 4.19 14.05
N TYR A 126 9.74 3.24 13.11
CA TYR A 126 8.76 2.17 13.04
C TYR A 126 9.09 1.07 14.04
N THR A 127 8.04 0.51 14.63
CA THR A 127 8.17 -0.63 15.54
C THR A 127 8.80 -1.84 14.82
N PRO A 128 9.51 -2.71 15.55
CA PRO A 128 10.09 -3.93 14.97
C PRO A 128 9.07 -4.82 14.27
N ALA A 129 7.83 -4.87 14.77
CA ALA A 129 6.74 -5.63 14.18
C ALA A 129 6.34 -5.07 12.80
N ILE A 130 6.21 -3.75 12.67
CA ILE A 130 5.90 -3.11 11.38
C ILE A 130 7.05 -3.29 10.40
N ARG A 131 8.30 -3.13 10.84
CA ARG A 131 9.47 -3.37 9.98
C ARG A 131 9.54 -4.82 9.46
N ALA A 132 9.25 -5.80 10.30
CA ALA A 132 9.17 -7.20 9.88
C ALA A 132 8.02 -7.42 8.88
N ALA A 133 6.85 -6.80 9.11
CA ALA A 133 5.73 -6.87 8.19
C ALA A 133 6.06 -6.22 6.83
N LEU A 134 6.75 -5.07 6.82
CA LEU A 134 7.22 -4.40 5.61
C LEU A 134 8.19 -5.29 4.81
N TRP A 135 9.08 -6.01 5.50
CA TRP A 135 9.99 -6.95 4.84
C TRP A 135 9.22 -8.12 4.18
N ILE A 136 8.21 -8.66 4.84
CA ILE A 136 7.32 -9.68 4.26
C ILE A 136 6.57 -9.10 3.05
N ALA A 137 6.03 -7.89 3.16
CA ALA A 137 5.35 -7.21 2.07
C ALA A 137 6.26 -7.01 0.85
N LYS A 138 7.53 -6.62 1.07
CA LYS A 138 8.55 -6.52 0.02
C LYS A 138 8.82 -7.87 -0.65
N LYS A 139 8.93 -8.96 0.11
CA LYS A 139 9.09 -10.30 -0.47
C LYS A 139 7.91 -10.70 -1.35
N THR A 140 6.69 -10.37 -0.93
CA THR A 140 5.47 -10.59 -1.72
C THR A 140 5.47 -9.72 -2.98
N LEU A 141 5.87 -8.45 -2.87
CA LEU A 141 6.01 -7.54 -4.01
C LEU A 141 7.02 -8.07 -5.04
N ASN A 142 8.18 -8.54 -4.59
CA ASN A 142 9.19 -9.17 -5.45
C ASN A 142 8.67 -10.40 -6.19
N HIS A 143 7.78 -11.19 -5.56
CA HIS A 143 7.13 -12.29 -6.25
C HIS A 143 6.22 -11.80 -7.38
N TYR A 144 5.47 -10.71 -7.17
CA TYR A 144 4.67 -10.09 -8.23
C TYR A 144 5.54 -9.54 -9.36
N TYR A 145 6.72 -8.96 -9.06
CA TYR A 145 7.67 -8.58 -10.11
C TYR A 145 8.09 -9.76 -10.98
N GLN A 146 8.38 -10.92 -10.39
CA GLN A 146 8.74 -12.13 -11.13
C GLN A 146 7.58 -12.59 -12.05
N LEU A 147 6.35 -12.52 -11.57
CA LEU A 147 5.17 -12.89 -12.37
C LEU A 147 4.97 -11.91 -13.54
N THR A 148 5.11 -10.61 -13.29
CA THR A 148 5.03 -9.56 -14.32
C THR A 148 6.11 -9.76 -15.39
N ASP A 149 7.36 -10.04 -14.98
CA ASP A 149 8.48 -10.27 -15.89
C ASP A 149 8.37 -11.60 -16.66
N SER A 150 7.64 -12.59 -16.13
CA SER A 150 7.38 -13.84 -16.85
C SER A 150 6.20 -13.76 -17.84
N SER A 151 5.42 -12.68 -17.82
CA SER A 151 4.17 -12.58 -18.58
C SER A 151 4.38 -11.92 -19.94
N GLU A 152 4.12 -12.67 -21.01
CA GLU A 152 4.18 -12.18 -22.39
C GLU A 152 3.26 -10.96 -22.61
N VAL A 153 2.12 -10.91 -21.93
CA VAL A 153 1.15 -9.80 -22.04
C VAL A 153 1.75 -8.49 -21.53
N TYR A 154 2.50 -8.54 -20.42
CA TYR A 154 3.19 -7.37 -19.89
C TYR A 154 4.36 -6.95 -20.80
N HIS A 155 5.10 -7.91 -21.36
CA HIS A 155 6.16 -7.62 -22.33
C HIS A 155 5.63 -6.93 -23.58
N ILE A 156 4.52 -7.40 -24.14
CA ILE A 156 3.89 -6.78 -25.31
C ILE A 156 3.46 -5.34 -24.99
N ALA A 157 2.75 -5.14 -23.87
CA ALA A 157 2.29 -3.81 -23.47
C ALA A 157 3.45 -2.83 -23.18
N MET A 158 4.54 -3.31 -22.58
CA MET A 158 5.73 -2.50 -22.32
C MET A 158 6.50 -2.18 -23.61
N SER A 159 6.53 -3.11 -24.57
CA SER A 159 7.11 -2.86 -25.90
C SER A 159 6.34 -1.75 -26.63
N GLU A 160 5.01 -1.80 -26.62
CA GLU A 160 4.15 -0.75 -27.21
C GLU A 160 4.30 0.60 -26.50
N TYR A 161 4.41 0.59 -25.16
CA TYR A 161 4.67 1.79 -24.37
C TYR A 161 6.02 2.43 -24.74
N SER A 162 7.06 1.62 -24.90
CA SER A 162 8.38 2.09 -25.33
C SER A 162 8.33 2.72 -26.72
N THR A 163 7.63 2.10 -27.68
CA THR A 163 7.50 2.66 -29.04
C THR A 163 6.74 3.98 -29.06
N THR A 164 5.63 4.09 -28.31
CA THR A 164 4.81 5.31 -28.24
C THR A 164 5.50 6.45 -27.50
N PHE A 165 6.23 6.17 -26.40
CA PHE A 165 7.04 7.17 -25.70
C PHE A 165 8.18 7.70 -26.57
N ASN A 166 8.89 6.82 -27.29
CA ASN A 166 9.96 7.23 -28.22
C ASN A 166 9.43 8.08 -29.37
N LEU A 167 8.25 7.76 -29.93
CA LEU A 167 7.60 8.57 -30.96
C LEU A 167 7.19 9.96 -30.42
N ALA A 168 6.62 10.03 -29.22
CA ALA A 168 6.26 11.30 -28.57
C ALA A 168 7.48 12.17 -28.23
N TYR A 169 8.62 11.55 -27.86
CA TYR A 169 9.86 12.27 -27.64
C TYR A 169 10.46 12.80 -28.96
N HIS A 170 10.43 11.99 -30.03
CA HIS A 170 10.87 12.44 -31.34
C HIS A 170 10.01 13.57 -31.93
N THR A 171 8.69 13.56 -31.72
CA THR A 171 7.83 14.67 -32.18
C THR A 171 8.02 15.93 -31.34
N ASN A 172 8.20 15.80 -30.02
CA ASN A 172 8.47 16.95 -29.15
C ASN A 172 9.85 17.58 -29.41
N THR A 173 10.89 16.78 -29.70
CA THR A 173 12.21 17.31 -30.05
C THR A 173 12.23 18.02 -31.41
N LEU A 174 11.37 17.61 -32.35
CA LEU A 174 11.18 18.32 -33.62
C LEU A 174 10.41 19.64 -33.46
N THR A 175 9.54 19.77 -32.45
CA THR A 175 8.82 21.01 -32.15
C THR A 175 9.58 21.97 -31.23
N THR A 176 10.51 21.48 -30.40
CA THR A 176 11.31 22.31 -29.48
C THR A 176 12.68 22.74 -30.02
N ASN A 177 13.08 22.30 -31.23
CA ASN A 177 14.33 22.73 -31.86
C ASN A 177 14.28 24.14 -32.49
N THR A 178 13.51 25.05 -31.88
CA THR A 178 13.62 26.51 -32.03
C THR A 178 13.83 27.18 -30.68
N GLY A 179 14.78 26.69 -29.88
CA GLY A 179 15.16 27.36 -28.64
C GLY A 179 16.10 26.54 -27.77
N SER A 180 17.36 26.96 -27.72
CA SER A 180 18.42 26.44 -26.85
C SER A 180 17.99 26.18 -25.40
N ILE A 181 18.41 25.06 -24.79
CA ILE A 181 19.08 24.93 -23.48
C ILE A 181 19.30 23.44 -23.11
N THR A 182 20.39 23.18 -22.39
CA THR A 182 21.08 21.94 -21.96
C THR A 182 20.24 20.81 -21.31
N PRO A 183 20.63 19.52 -21.45
CA PRO A 183 19.89 18.39 -20.88
C PRO A 183 20.22 18.14 -19.39
N SER A 184 19.19 17.95 -18.56
CA SER A 184 19.30 17.60 -17.13
C SER A 184 19.31 16.08 -16.92
N THR A 185 20.00 15.68 -15.84
CA THR A 185 20.51 14.35 -15.45
C THR A 185 19.48 13.21 -15.28
N GLN A 186 18.18 13.42 -15.52
CA GLN A 186 17.15 12.39 -15.33
C GLN A 186 17.13 11.30 -16.42
N THR A 187 17.70 11.56 -17.59
CA THR A 187 17.66 10.65 -18.75
C THR A 187 18.56 9.42 -18.60
N HIS A 188 19.60 9.47 -17.75
CA HIS A 188 20.58 8.39 -17.64
C HIS A 188 20.07 7.18 -16.83
N VAL A 189 19.02 7.36 -16.03
CA VAL A 189 18.50 6.31 -15.13
C VAL A 189 17.62 5.33 -15.91
N LEU A 190 16.75 5.80 -16.80
CA LEU A 190 15.80 4.94 -17.52
C LEU A 190 16.46 4.11 -18.63
N GLN A 191 17.50 4.64 -19.29
CA GLN A 191 18.25 3.88 -20.30
C GLN A 191 19.11 2.76 -19.68
N SER A 192 19.55 2.96 -18.43
CA SER A 192 20.30 1.94 -17.68
C SER A 192 19.42 0.76 -17.21
N CYS A 193 18.14 1.00 -16.91
CA CYS A 193 17.20 -0.05 -16.53
C CYS A 193 16.90 -1.05 -17.66
N LEU A 194 16.98 -0.62 -18.93
CA LEU A 194 16.73 -1.47 -20.09
C LEU A 194 17.93 -2.31 -20.54
N VAL A 195 19.17 -1.94 -20.16
CA VAL A 195 20.39 -2.62 -20.65
C VAL A 195 21.03 -3.53 -19.59
N GLY A 196 20.74 -3.34 -18.30
CA GLY A 196 21.42 -4.09 -17.24
C GLY A 196 20.48 -4.61 -16.17
N ARG A 197 19.91 -5.81 -16.37
CA ARG A 197 19.59 -6.74 -15.27
C ARG A 197 19.25 -8.15 -15.81
N ARG A 198 20.27 -8.85 -16.30
CA ARG A 198 20.29 -10.32 -16.24
C ARG A 198 20.92 -10.68 -14.88
N LEU A 199 20.09 -10.83 -13.84
CA LEU A 199 20.56 -11.31 -12.54
C LEU A 199 20.72 -12.82 -12.61
N ASP A 200 21.94 -13.28 -12.88
CA ASP A 200 22.31 -14.69 -12.74
C ASP A 200 22.22 -15.08 -11.26
N GLN A 201 21.23 -15.93 -10.97
CA GLN A 201 21.18 -16.70 -9.74
C GLN A 201 22.23 -17.80 -9.83
N ASN A 202 23.45 -17.56 -9.37
CA ASN A 202 24.31 -18.54 -8.68
C ASN A 202 25.70 -17.94 -8.46
N GLY A 203 25.98 -17.51 -7.24
CA GLY A 203 27.32 -17.18 -6.80
C GLY A 203 28.23 -18.41 -6.85
N ARG A 204 28.92 -18.61 -7.97
CA ARG A 204 30.14 -19.40 -8.08
C ARG A 204 31.04 -18.74 -9.12
N GLY A 205 32.02 -17.99 -8.64
CA GLY A 205 33.11 -17.49 -9.47
C GLY A 205 34.00 -18.65 -9.91
N THR A 206 34.28 -18.71 -11.19
CA THR A 206 35.43 -19.43 -11.74
C THR A 206 36.25 -18.45 -12.55
N CYS A 207 37.38 -18.04 -11.99
CA CYS A 207 38.49 -17.47 -12.74
C CYS A 207 39.07 -18.53 -13.69
N ALA A 208 39.26 -18.19 -14.95
CA ALA A 208 40.33 -18.78 -15.76
C ALA A 208 40.67 -17.90 -16.97
N LYS A 209 41.87 -17.31 -16.89
CA LYS A 209 42.81 -16.83 -17.91
C LYS A 209 42.34 -15.84 -18.98
#